data_AF-A0A7I8C5Y9-F1
#
_entry.id   AF-A0A7I8C5Y9-F1
#
_cell.length_a   1.000
_cell.length_b   1.000
_cell.length_c   1.000
_cell.angle_alpha   90.00
_cell.angle_beta   90.00
_cell.angle_gamma   90.00
#
_symmetry.space_group_name_H-M   'P 1'
#
loop_
_entity.id
_entity.type
_entity.pdbx_description
1 polymer ?
#
loop_
_entity_poly.entity_id
_entity_poly.type
_entity_poly.pdbx_seq_one_letter_code
_entity_poly.pdbx_strand_id
1 'polypeptide(L)'
;MMQIEQTPHKAAAPDLEPVMRERRASAKFLSREQIAACASFRDAVCLAWDNRAVRGMTQRTCAELLDVPPPHMSNMLNRVAVDRHGKARQDLPARLVADYERVVGNRAVSQWLSRMAMLTLMEEVIQRQETP
;
A
#
# COMPACT_ATOMS: atom_id res chain seq x y z
N MET A 1 -49.01 50.30 19.03
CA MET A 1 -48.99 49.54 17.77
C MET A 1 -47.60 49.78 17.17
N MET A 2 -46.67 48.84 17.34
CA MET A 2 -45.30 48.93 16.80
C MET A 2 -45.10 47.71 15.90
N GLN A 3 -44.96 47.96 14.61
CA GLN A 3 -44.66 46.94 13.60
C GLN A 3 -43.17 46.61 13.70
N ILE A 4 -42.87 45.33 13.87
CA ILE A 4 -41.51 44.82 13.89
C ILE A 4 -41.24 44.30 12.47
N GLU A 5 -40.43 45.04 11.70
CA GLU A 5 -39.97 44.59 10.39
C GLU A 5 -39.08 43.35 10.56
N GLN A 6 -39.46 42.24 9.94
CA GLN A 6 -38.63 41.05 9.82
C GLN A 6 -37.77 41.16 8.56
N THR A 7 -36.46 41.35 8.74
CA THR A 7 -35.46 41.29 7.68
C THR A 7 -35.18 39.83 7.27
N PRO A 8 -35.22 39.45 5.98
CA PRO A 8 -34.97 38.07 5.57
C PRO A 8 -33.48 37.86 5.29
N HIS A 9 -32.75 37.21 6.20
CA HIS A 9 -31.40 36.71 5.88
C HIS A 9 -31.47 35.27 5.39
N LYS A 10 -31.67 35.15 4.07
CA LYS A 10 -31.29 34.00 3.27
C LYS A 10 -29.76 33.95 3.17
N ALA A 11 -29.15 32.95 3.76
CA ALA A 11 -27.94 32.31 3.24
C ALA A 11 -27.89 30.88 3.80
N ALA A 12 -28.39 29.93 3.02
CA ALA A 12 -28.11 28.53 3.25
C ALA A 12 -26.59 28.35 3.21
N ALA A 13 -26.01 27.90 4.32
CA ALA A 13 -24.62 27.45 4.34
C ALA A 13 -24.50 26.31 3.31
N PRO A 14 -23.54 26.36 2.38
CA PRO A 14 -23.28 25.21 1.53
C PRO A 14 -22.78 24.08 2.41
N ASP A 15 -23.46 22.94 2.31
CA ASP A 15 -23.12 21.66 2.90
C ASP A 15 -21.69 21.30 2.49
N LEU A 16 -20.73 21.43 3.42
CA LEU A 16 -19.29 21.22 3.17
C LEU A 16 -18.89 19.73 3.12
N GLU A 17 -19.85 18.81 3.07
CA GLU A 17 -19.64 17.36 3.12
C GLU A 17 -20.14 16.67 1.85
N PRO A 18 -19.45 16.84 0.70
CA PRO A 18 -19.08 15.64 -0.07
C PRO A 18 -17.67 15.67 -0.70
N VAL A 19 -16.95 16.79 -0.68
CA VAL A 19 -15.69 16.93 -1.45
C VAL A 19 -14.54 16.10 -0.85
N MET A 20 -14.57 15.82 0.46
CA MET A 20 -13.50 15.04 1.11
C MET A 20 -13.65 13.52 0.94
N ARG A 21 -14.81 13.02 0.49
CA ARG A 21 -15.05 11.59 0.27
C ARG A 21 -14.49 11.06 -1.05
N GLU A 22 -14.25 11.94 -2.03
CA GLU A 22 -14.00 11.56 -3.44
C GLU A 22 -12.53 11.55 -3.89
N ARG A 23 -11.57 11.65 -2.97
CA ARG A 23 -10.14 11.40 -3.26
C ARG A 23 -9.54 10.26 -2.45
N ARG A 24 -10.30 9.19 -2.19
CA ARG A 24 -9.65 7.88 -2.08
C ARG A 24 -9.08 7.56 -3.45
N ALA A 25 -7.86 7.99 -3.74
CA ALA A 25 -7.11 7.49 -4.87
C ALA A 25 -7.16 5.96 -4.78
N SER A 26 -7.95 5.33 -5.64
CA SER A 26 -8.03 3.87 -5.68
C SER A 26 -6.62 3.39 -5.93
N ALA A 27 -6.01 2.76 -4.92
CA ALA A 27 -4.62 2.36 -4.98
C ALA A 27 -4.38 1.55 -6.25
N LYS A 28 -3.36 1.92 -7.02
CA LYS A 28 -3.12 1.35 -8.34
C LYS A 28 -2.82 -0.14 -8.23
N PHE A 29 -3.48 -0.96 -9.05
CA PHE A 29 -3.12 -2.37 -9.24
C PHE A 29 -2.06 -2.46 -10.34
N LEU A 30 -1.05 -3.31 -10.15
CA LEU A 30 -0.06 -3.63 -11.17
C LEU A 30 -0.52 -4.82 -12.02
N SER A 31 0.12 -5.03 -13.19
CA SER A 31 -0.25 -6.12 -14.09
C SER A 31 0.06 -7.49 -13.47
N ARG A 32 -0.65 -8.53 -13.93
CA ARG A 32 -0.44 -9.89 -13.41
C ARG A 32 0.98 -10.39 -13.70
N GLU A 33 1.54 -10.02 -14.84
CA GLU A 33 2.90 -10.39 -15.26
C GLU A 33 3.94 -9.78 -14.31
N GLN A 34 3.79 -8.51 -13.94
CA GLN A 34 4.69 -7.85 -12.98
C GLN A 34 4.66 -8.54 -11.61
N ILE A 35 3.48 -8.91 -11.13
CA ILE A 35 3.32 -9.61 -9.85
C ILE A 35 3.85 -11.05 -9.94
N ALA A 36 3.62 -11.75 -11.05
CA ALA A 36 4.10 -13.12 -11.26
C ALA A 36 5.63 -13.20 -11.37
N ALA A 37 6.29 -12.14 -11.85
CA ALA A 37 7.75 -12.05 -11.91
C ALA A 37 8.43 -11.89 -10.54
N CYS A 38 7.68 -11.55 -9.49
CA CYS A 38 8.23 -11.45 -8.15
C CYS A 38 8.45 -12.84 -7.54
N ALA A 39 9.71 -13.21 -7.34
CA ALA A 39 10.09 -14.50 -6.74
C ALA A 39 9.96 -14.49 -5.21
N SER A 40 10.02 -13.32 -4.59
CA SER A 40 9.98 -13.15 -3.13
C SER A 40 9.10 -11.99 -2.69
N PHE A 41 8.77 -11.98 -1.39
CA PHE A 41 8.08 -10.85 -0.75
C PHE A 41 8.85 -9.53 -0.92
N ARG A 42 10.18 -9.59 -0.82
CA ARG A 42 11.08 -8.45 -1.04
C ARG A 42 10.99 -7.91 -2.46
N ASP A 43 10.86 -8.78 -3.46
CA ASP A 43 10.68 -8.36 -4.86
C ASP A 43 9.38 -7.57 -5.01
N ALA A 44 8.29 -8.04 -4.40
CA ALA A 44 7.01 -7.33 -4.43
C ALA A 44 7.08 -5.96 -3.72
N VAL A 45 7.79 -5.88 -2.59
CA VAL A 45 8.06 -4.62 -1.89
C VAL A 45 8.87 -3.66 -2.77
N CYS A 46 9.95 -4.13 -3.40
CA CYS A 46 10.76 -3.32 -4.31
C CYS A 46 9.98 -2.90 -5.56
N LEU A 47 9.17 -3.80 -6.13
CA LEU A 47 8.30 -3.51 -7.27
C LEU A 47 7.29 -2.41 -6.93
N ALA A 48 6.71 -2.45 -5.73
CA ALA A 48 5.82 -1.40 -5.24
C ALA A 48 6.52 -0.04 -5.20
N TRP A 49 7.76 -0.02 -4.70
CA TRP A 49 8.59 1.19 -4.65
C TRP A 49 8.93 1.72 -6.05
N ASP A 50 9.31 0.83 -6.96
CA ASP A 50 9.63 1.18 -8.34
C ASP A 50 8.42 1.68 -9.11
N ASN A 51 7.21 1.38 -8.67
CA ASN A 51 5.94 1.83 -9.25
C ASN A 51 5.21 2.84 -8.37
N ARG A 52 5.92 3.48 -7.43
CA ARG A 52 5.33 4.48 -6.55
C ARG A 52 4.68 5.62 -7.34
N ALA A 53 3.55 6.11 -6.85
CA ALA A 53 2.78 7.18 -7.47
C ALA A 53 3.59 8.49 -7.51
N VAL A 54 4.29 8.81 -6.43
CA VAL A 54 5.15 10.00 -6.33
C VAL A 54 6.60 9.66 -6.72
N ARG A 55 6.95 9.87 -7.99
CA ARG A 55 8.28 9.51 -8.53
C ARG A 55 9.45 10.18 -7.81
N GLY A 56 9.29 11.42 -7.35
CA GLY A 56 10.30 12.16 -6.59
C GLY A 56 10.41 11.78 -5.11
N MET A 57 9.54 10.91 -4.59
CA MET A 57 9.58 10.52 -3.18
C MET A 57 10.88 9.76 -2.87
N THR A 58 11.58 10.22 -1.83
CA THR A 58 12.84 9.61 -1.36
C THR A 58 12.56 8.48 -0.36
N GLN A 59 13.51 7.55 -0.20
CA GLN A 59 13.39 6.50 0.82
C GLN A 59 13.29 7.08 2.23
N ARG A 60 13.96 8.21 2.50
CA ARG A 60 13.85 8.93 3.77
C ARG A 60 12.43 9.40 4.03
N THR A 61 11.79 10.04 3.04
CA THR A 61 10.40 10.50 3.14
C THR A 61 9.46 9.31 3.38
N CYS A 62 9.68 8.19 2.68
CA CYS A 62 8.91 6.96 2.92
C CYS A 62 9.08 6.45 4.35
N ALA A 63 10.31 6.47 4.87
CA ALA A 63 10.62 6.04 6.23
C ALA A 63 9.92 6.93 7.27
N GLU A 64 9.95 8.25 7.07
CA GLU A 64 9.25 9.24 7.90
C GLU A 64 7.72 9.01 7.88
N LEU A 65 7.13 8.77 6.70
CA LEU A 65 5.69 8.51 6.56
C LEU A 65 5.24 7.17 7.17
N LEU A 66 6.15 6.21 7.28
CA LEU A 66 5.87 4.91 7.92
C LEU A 66 6.32 4.84 9.38
N ASP A 67 6.83 5.95 9.92
CA ASP A 67 7.40 6.02 11.27
C ASP A 67 8.45 4.92 11.53
N VAL A 68 9.38 4.77 10.58
CA VAL A 68 10.51 3.83 10.70
C VAL A 68 11.85 4.54 10.54
N PRO A 69 12.92 4.06 11.19
CA PRO A 69 14.26 4.60 10.99
C PRO A 69 14.68 4.52 9.50
N PRO A 70 15.27 5.59 8.91
CA PRO A 70 15.73 5.58 7.52
C PRO A 70 16.65 4.41 7.14
N PRO A 71 17.60 3.95 7.99
CA PRO A 71 18.43 2.78 7.68
C PRO A 71 17.61 1.49 7.50
N HIS A 72 16.50 1.35 8.22
CA HIS A 72 15.61 0.19 8.08
C HIS A 72 14.91 0.22 6.72
N MET A 73 14.43 1.39 6.28
CA MET A 73 13.81 1.53 4.96
C MET A 73 14.77 1.16 3.83
N SER A 74 16.03 1.62 3.88
CA SER A 74 17.05 1.24 2.90
C SER A 74 17.36 -0.26 2.93
N ASN A 75 17.29 -0.92 4.09
CA ASN A 75 17.41 -2.36 4.17
C ASN A 75 16.21 -3.08 3.56
N MET A 76 14.98 -2.62 3.81
CA MET A 76 13.75 -3.20 3.27
C MET A 76 13.66 -3.07 1.74
N LEU A 77 14.14 -1.95 1.19
CA LEU A 77 14.13 -1.67 -0.25
C LEU A 77 15.39 -2.13 -0.98
N ASN A 78 16.31 -2.81 -0.29
CA ASN A 78 17.45 -3.41 -0.96
C ASN A 78 17.02 -4.69 -1.69
N ARG A 79 17.36 -4.81 -2.98
CA ARG A 79 17.06 -6.04 -3.74
C ARG A 79 17.87 -7.24 -3.28
N VAL A 80 19.08 -7.01 -2.78
CA VAL A 80 19.93 -8.06 -2.24
C VAL A 80 19.51 -8.34 -0.80
N ALA A 81 18.95 -9.52 -0.57
CA ALA A 81 18.39 -9.91 0.74
C ALA A 81 19.46 -10.11 1.84
N VAL A 82 20.73 -10.18 1.48
CA VAL A 82 21.86 -10.32 2.41
C VAL A 82 22.76 -9.09 2.37
N ASP A 83 23.41 -8.79 3.49
CA ASP A 83 24.45 -7.77 3.56
C ASP A 83 25.83 -8.33 3.17
N ARG A 84 26.85 -7.46 3.22
CA ARG A 84 28.24 -7.81 2.88
C ARG A 84 28.87 -8.82 3.84
N HIS A 85 28.24 -9.08 4.99
CA HIS A 85 28.69 -10.03 6.00
C HIS A 85 27.85 -11.33 5.97
N GLY A 86 26.95 -11.47 4.99
CA GLY A 86 26.07 -12.64 4.84
C GLY A 86 24.86 -12.62 5.78
N LYS A 87 24.61 -11.52 6.51
CA LYS A 87 23.44 -11.42 7.39
C LYS A 87 22.21 -11.00 6.58
N ALA A 88 21.07 -11.62 6.89
CA ALA A 88 19.79 -11.24 6.30
C ALA A 88 19.44 -9.78 6.60
N ARG A 89 19.03 -9.05 5.57
CA ARG A 89 18.45 -7.72 5.69
C ARG A 89 17.02 -7.83 6.17
N GLN A 90 16.60 -6.83 6.93
CA GLN A 90 15.23 -6.74 7.42
C GLN A 90 14.24 -6.61 6.25
N ASP A 91 13.20 -7.44 6.28
CA ASP A 91 12.04 -7.32 5.39
C ASP A 91 11.01 -6.32 5.95
N LEU A 92 10.08 -5.89 5.09
CA LEU A 92 8.95 -5.07 5.51
C LEU A 92 8.07 -5.85 6.50
N PRO A 93 7.85 -5.37 7.73
CA PRO A 93 6.96 -6.02 8.69
C PRO A 93 5.54 -6.11 8.13
N ALA A 94 4.88 -7.26 8.29
CA ALA A 94 3.51 -7.47 7.79
C ALA A 94 2.53 -6.38 8.24
N ARG A 95 2.65 -5.92 9.50
CA ARG A 95 1.84 -4.82 10.06
C ARG A 95 1.97 -3.49 9.30
N LEU A 96 3.07 -3.26 8.56
CA LEU A 96 3.28 -2.03 7.78
C LEU A 96 2.83 -2.15 6.33
N VAL A 97 2.43 -3.34 5.85
CA VAL A 97 2.10 -3.54 4.42
C VAL A 97 1.02 -2.57 3.96
N ALA A 98 -0.05 -2.43 4.73
CA ALA A 98 -1.17 -1.56 4.35
C ALA A 98 -0.75 -0.07 4.28
N ASP A 99 0.06 0.39 5.23
CA ASP A 99 0.53 1.77 5.27
C ASP A 99 1.58 2.04 4.19
N TYR A 100 2.49 1.09 3.97
CA TYR A 100 3.46 1.13 2.89
C TYR A 100 2.76 1.28 1.53
N GLU A 101 1.75 0.46 1.26
CA GLU A 101 0.95 0.52 0.02
C GLU A 101 0.19 1.83 -0.14
N ARG A 102 -0.28 2.43 0.96
CA ARG A 102 -0.90 3.77 0.93
C ARG A 102 0.14 4.83 0.56
N VAL A 103 1.34 4.77 1.14
CA VAL A 103 2.43 5.72 0.89
C VAL A 103 2.96 5.61 -0.53
N VAL A 104 3.23 4.40 -1.03
CA VAL A 104 3.70 4.22 -2.41
C VAL A 104 2.57 4.32 -3.43
N GLY A 105 1.31 4.17 -3.02
CA GLY A 105 0.12 4.40 -3.86
C GLY A 105 -0.25 3.23 -4.79
N ASN A 106 0.21 2.01 -4.52
CA ASN A 106 -0.14 0.82 -5.29
C ASN A 106 -0.28 -0.44 -4.40
N ARG A 107 -0.86 -1.50 -4.96
CA ARG A 107 -1.23 -2.74 -4.25
C ARG A 107 -0.30 -3.92 -4.51
N ALA A 108 0.94 -3.68 -4.94
CA ALA A 108 1.79 -4.76 -5.43
C ALA A 108 2.08 -5.83 -4.36
N VAL A 109 2.26 -5.43 -3.10
CA VAL A 109 2.57 -6.35 -2.00
C VAL A 109 1.37 -7.24 -1.69
N SER A 110 0.19 -6.66 -1.53
CA SER A 110 -1.06 -7.37 -1.28
C SER A 110 -1.46 -8.24 -2.47
N GLN A 111 -1.24 -7.79 -3.71
CA GLN A 111 -1.47 -8.59 -4.92
C GLN A 111 -0.59 -9.85 -4.90
N TRP A 112 0.69 -9.71 -4.55
CA TRP A 112 1.61 -10.84 -4.46
C TRP A 112 1.22 -11.82 -3.34
N LEU A 113 0.94 -11.30 -2.13
CA LEU A 113 0.48 -12.13 -1.00
C LEU A 113 -0.81 -12.90 -1.33
N SER A 114 -1.77 -12.24 -1.98
CA SER A 114 -3.02 -12.89 -2.40
C SER A 114 -2.77 -14.00 -3.42
N ARG A 115 -1.83 -13.80 -4.35
CA ARG A 115 -1.40 -14.83 -5.29
C ARG A 115 -0.78 -16.03 -4.58
N MET A 116 0.09 -15.80 -3.60
CA MET A 116 0.70 -16.89 -2.81
C MET A 116 -0.36 -17.67 -2.05
N ALA A 117 -1.28 -16.99 -1.37
CA ALA A 117 -2.40 -17.64 -0.68
C ALA A 117 -3.25 -18.49 -1.64
N MET A 118 -3.56 -17.97 -2.85
CA MET A 118 -4.33 -18.72 -3.84
C MET A 118 -3.60 -19.98 -4.33
N LEU A 119 -2.29 -19.91 -4.57
CA LEU A 119 -1.49 -21.09 -4.95
C LEU A 119 -1.51 -22.15 -3.85
N THR A 120 -1.28 -21.74 -2.60
CA THR A 120 -1.35 -22.65 -1.45
C THR A 120 -2.71 -23.33 -1.30
N LEU A 121 -3.81 -22.57 -1.49
CA LEU A 121 -5.15 -23.14 -1.46
C LEU A 121 -5.39 -24.15 -2.59
N MET A 122 -4.87 -23.89 -3.79
CA MET A 122 -4.97 -24.83 -4.91
C MET A 122 -4.19 -26.12 -4.65
N GLU A 123 -2.99 -26.02 -4.07
CA GLU A 123 -2.18 -27.17 -3.66
C GLU A 123 -2.92 -28.04 -2.64
N GLU A 124 -3.56 -27.42 -1.64
CA GLU A 124 -4.36 -28.13 -0.64
C GLU A 124 -5.55 -28.87 -1.26
N VAL A 125 -6.25 -28.25 -2.21
CA VAL A 125 -7.37 -28.88 -2.93
C VAL A 125 -6.91 -30.11 -3.72
N ILE A 126 -5.76 -30.03 -4.40
CA ILE A 126 -5.20 -31.15 -5.17
C ILE A 126 -4.87 -32.32 -4.23
N GLN A 127 -4.18 -32.05 -3.12
CA GLN A 127 -3.82 -33.10 -2.15
C GLN A 127 -5.04 -33.82 -1.55
N ARG A 128 -6.14 -33.09 -1.29
CA ARG A 128 -7.40 -33.69 -0.81
C ARG A 128 -8.05 -34.62 -1.82
N GLN A 129 -7.89 -34.36 -3.12
CA GLN A 129 -8.44 -35.21 -4.19
C GLN A 129 -7.61 -36.48 -4.44
N GLU A 130 -6.33 -36.47 -4.08
CA GLU A 130 -5.42 -37.60 -4.23
C GLU A 130 -5.49 -38.62 -3.08
N THR A 131 -6.25 -38.32 -2.01
CA THR A 131 -6.46 -39.24 -0.89
C THR A 131 -7.69 -40.12 -1.16
N PRO A 132 -7.56 -41.46 -1.33
CA PRO A 132 -8.67 -42.37 -1.66
C PRO A 132 -9.70 -42.52 -0.54
#